data_AF-A0A6P8BSQ5-F1
#
_entry.id   AF-A0A6P8BSQ5-F1
#
_cell.length_a   1.000
_cell.length_b   1.000
_cell.length_c   1.000
_cell.angle_alpha   90.00
_cell.angle_beta   90.00
_cell.angle_gamma   90.00
#
_symmetry.space_group_name_H-M   'P 1'
#
loop_
_entity.id
_entity.type
_entity.pdbx_description
1 polymer ?
#
loop_
_entity_poly.entity_id
_entity_poly.type
_entity_poly.pdbx_seq_one_letter_code
_entity_poly.pdbx_strand_id
1 'polypeptide(L)'
;MRGIGGPLLCIGDLLSDVGEDNVPPANESISPPSLSPSSSFACDSKTTGLQPLDLPKLFAENYDQLNEALARGDHSWTALTLKKVGELEKIIRRGDSAVAAAKAIHRMSAEDSPSGRQS
;
A
#
# COMPACT_ATOMS: atom_id res chain seq x y z
N MET A 1 38.80 -36.23 21.33
CA MET A 1 38.64 -35.00 20.52
C MET A 1 37.64 -34.14 21.27
N ARG A 2 38.09 -33.01 21.83
CA ARG A 2 37.30 -32.15 22.72
C ARG A 2 36.33 -31.34 21.85
N GLY A 3 35.02 -31.51 22.05
CA GLY A 3 33.99 -30.84 21.25
C GLY A 3 34.11 -29.31 21.38
N ILE A 4 34.20 -28.64 20.23
CA ILE A 4 34.17 -27.18 20.15
C ILE A 4 32.68 -26.80 20.12
N GLY A 5 32.11 -26.64 21.31
CA GLY A 5 30.72 -26.24 21.51
C GLY A 5 30.69 -25.06 22.48
N GLY A 6 30.98 -23.87 21.97
CA GLY A 6 30.66 -22.64 22.70
C GLY A 6 29.13 -22.49 22.82
N PRO A 7 28.63 -21.72 23.80
CA PRO A 7 27.21 -21.41 23.88
C PRO A 7 26.77 -20.72 22.59
N LEU A 8 25.74 -21.27 21.94
CA LEU A 8 25.11 -20.64 20.79
C LEU A 8 24.54 -19.30 21.25
N LEU A 9 25.02 -18.20 20.66
CA LEU A 9 24.41 -16.89 20.88
C LEU A 9 22.94 -16.96 20.47
N CYS A 10 22.06 -16.50 21.33
CA CYS A 10 20.63 -16.51 21.05
C CYS A 10 20.34 -15.44 20.00
N ILE A 11 19.28 -15.63 19.21
CA ILE A 11 18.82 -14.64 18.23
C ILE A 11 18.59 -13.26 18.88
N GLY A 12 18.30 -13.22 20.19
CA GLY A 12 18.19 -11.99 20.98
C GLY A 12 19.49 -11.20 21.14
N ASP A 13 20.65 -11.86 21.25
CA ASP A 13 21.96 -11.19 21.39
C ASP A 13 22.36 -10.48 20.09
N LEU A 14 21.97 -11.04 18.95
CA LEU A 14 22.24 -10.50 17.61
C LEU A 14 21.36 -9.28 17.27
N LEU A 15 20.15 -9.23 17.80
CA LEU A 15 19.19 -8.15 17.50
C LEU A 15 19.30 -6.95 18.44
N SER A 16 20.14 -7.02 19.47
CA SER A 16 20.28 -5.96 20.48
C SER A 16 20.95 -4.68 19.95
N ASP A 17 21.63 -4.74 18.80
CA ASP A 17 22.32 -3.60 18.17
C ASP A 17 21.42 -2.85 17.16
N VAL A 18 20.34 -3.48 16.69
CA VAL A 18 19.43 -2.95 15.65
C VAL A 18 18.26 -2.17 16.29
N GLY A 19 18.58 -1.25 17.19
CA GLY A 19 17.55 -0.56 17.98
C GLY A 19 17.86 0.87 18.43
N GLU A 20 19.09 1.35 18.28
CA GLU A 20 19.47 2.66 18.82
C GLU A 20 20.34 3.40 17.81
N ASP A 21 19.69 4.25 17.00
CA ASP A 21 20.28 5.46 16.39
C ASP A 21 19.23 6.14 15.47
N ASN A 22 18.42 7.04 16.03
CA ASN A 22 18.28 8.43 15.52
C ASN A 22 17.33 9.22 16.44
N VAL A 23 17.86 9.71 17.57
CA VAL A 23 17.23 10.82 18.29
C VAL A 23 17.55 12.10 17.50
N PRO A 24 16.56 12.85 17.01
CA PRO A 24 16.82 14.17 16.44
C PRO A 24 17.08 15.15 17.59
N PRO A 25 18.18 15.94 17.57
CA PRO A 25 18.36 17.01 18.52
C PRO A 25 17.34 18.12 18.21
N ALA A 26 16.53 18.45 19.22
CA ALA A 26 15.69 19.64 19.23
C ALA A 26 16.57 20.89 19.44
N ASN A 27 16.59 21.82 18.48
CA ASN A 27 16.57 23.25 18.75
C ASN A 27 16.23 24.11 17.49
N GLU A 28 15.45 25.16 17.72
CA GLU A 28 15.38 26.44 16.99
C GLU A 28 14.36 26.63 15.84
N SER A 29 13.15 27.03 16.25
CA SER A 29 12.32 28.15 15.75
C SER A 29 12.52 28.64 14.30
N ILE A 30 11.65 28.22 13.37
CA ILE A 30 11.25 29.00 12.18
C ILE A 30 9.76 28.78 11.88
N SER A 31 9.03 29.89 11.67
CA SER A 31 7.60 30.07 11.39
C SER A 31 6.95 29.11 10.36
N PRO A 32 5.61 28.91 10.39
CA PRO A 32 4.93 28.01 9.46
C PRO A 32 4.89 28.60 8.04
N PRO A 33 5.30 27.88 6.98
CA PRO A 33 5.00 28.28 5.62
C PRO A 33 3.52 28.02 5.32
N SER A 34 2.86 29.07 4.83
CA SER A 34 1.47 29.13 4.46
C SER A 34 1.12 28.19 3.30
N LEU A 35 -0.13 27.75 3.32
CA LEU A 35 -0.82 27.02 2.25
C LEU A 35 -0.68 27.76 0.91
N SER A 36 -0.19 27.07 -0.12
CA SER A 36 -0.63 27.24 -1.52
C SER A 36 -0.27 26.00 -2.35
N PRO A 37 -1.21 25.43 -3.12
CA PRO A 37 -0.99 24.25 -3.96
C PRO A 37 -0.55 24.67 -5.38
N SER A 38 0.62 24.24 -5.83
CA SER A 38 1.02 24.38 -7.25
C SER A 38 1.69 23.11 -7.75
N SER A 39 0.84 22.29 -8.38
CA SER A 39 1.05 21.57 -9.64
C SER A 39 2.46 21.56 -10.23
N SER A 40 3.10 20.39 -10.23
CA SER A 40 3.69 19.81 -11.45
C SER A 40 4.12 18.37 -11.19
N PHE A 41 3.17 17.45 -11.30
CA PHE A 41 3.49 16.03 -11.51
C PHE A 41 4.05 15.93 -12.93
N ALA A 42 5.37 15.85 -13.05
CA ALA A 42 6.02 15.31 -14.24
C ALA A 42 5.66 13.82 -14.32
N CYS A 43 4.53 13.53 -14.98
CA CYS A 43 4.15 12.19 -15.35
C CYS A 43 5.00 11.76 -16.54
N ASP A 44 6.15 11.16 -16.25
CA ASP A 44 6.85 10.38 -17.27
C ASP A 44 6.06 9.10 -17.55
N SER A 45 5.32 9.17 -18.65
CA SER A 45 5.06 8.09 -19.60
C SER A 45 4.86 6.68 -19.03
N LYS A 46 3.60 6.28 -18.85
CA LYS A 46 2.98 5.27 -19.72
C LYS A 46 1.48 5.21 -19.45
N THR A 47 0.75 6.02 -20.20
CA THR A 47 -0.67 5.88 -20.47
C THR A 47 -0.92 4.48 -21.06
N THR A 48 -1.10 3.46 -20.22
CA THR A 48 -1.77 2.23 -20.63
C THR A 48 -3.26 2.49 -20.44
N GLY A 49 -3.84 3.09 -21.47
CA GLY A 49 -5.28 3.28 -21.56
C GLY A 49 -6.00 1.95 -21.37
N LEU A 50 -6.95 1.95 -20.44
CA LEU A 50 -8.24 1.24 -20.49
C LEU A 50 -8.29 -0.17 -21.10
N GLN A 51 -7.23 -0.97 -21.01
CA GLN A 51 -7.37 -2.40 -21.15
C GLN A 51 -8.11 -2.86 -19.89
N PRO A 52 -9.26 -3.55 -20.00
CA PRO A 52 -9.77 -4.31 -18.87
C PRO A 52 -8.61 -5.18 -18.41
N LEU A 53 -8.02 -4.88 -17.25
CA LEU A 53 -7.05 -5.79 -16.66
C LEU A 53 -7.86 -7.05 -16.39
N ASP A 54 -7.59 -8.09 -17.18
CA ASP A 54 -8.14 -9.42 -16.95
C ASP A 54 -7.53 -9.92 -15.65
N LEU A 55 -8.19 -9.49 -14.57
CA LEU A 55 -7.77 -9.64 -13.20
C LEU A 55 -7.55 -11.14 -12.87
N PRO A 56 -8.40 -12.07 -13.31
CA PRO A 56 -8.12 -13.51 -13.25
C PRO A 56 -6.80 -13.93 -13.87
N LYS A 57 -6.51 -13.49 -15.10
CA LYS A 57 -5.27 -13.83 -15.81
C LYS A 57 -4.04 -13.25 -15.09
N LEU A 58 -4.14 -12.01 -14.61
CA LEU A 58 -3.10 -11.38 -13.81
C LEU A 58 -2.87 -12.15 -12.51
N PHE A 59 -3.91 -12.61 -11.82
CA PHE A 59 -3.75 -13.42 -10.61
C PHE A 59 -3.09 -14.76 -10.89
N ALA A 60 -3.51 -15.45 -11.96
CA ALA A 60 -2.94 -16.75 -12.33
C ALA A 60 -1.43 -16.64 -12.60
N GLU A 61 -1.02 -15.75 -13.50
CA GLU A 61 0.40 -15.55 -13.84
C GLU A 61 1.25 -15.14 -12.62
N ASN A 62 0.68 -14.35 -11.71
CA ASN A 62 1.38 -13.94 -10.49
C ASN A 62 1.48 -15.05 -9.45
N TYR A 63 0.47 -15.91 -9.34
CA TYR A 63 0.47 -17.04 -8.43
C TYR A 63 1.51 -18.07 -8.88
N ASP A 64 1.66 -18.29 -10.18
CA ASP A 64 2.70 -19.15 -10.75
C ASP A 64 4.11 -18.63 -10.43
N GLN A 65 4.35 -17.33 -10.58
CA GLN A 65 5.64 -16.70 -10.22
C GLN A 65 5.94 -16.82 -8.73
N LEU A 66 4.94 -16.65 -7.87
CA LEU A 66 5.10 -16.82 -6.42
C LEU A 66 5.44 -18.28 -6.08
N ASN A 67 4.74 -19.24 -6.69
CA ASN A 67 5.00 -20.66 -6.49
C ASN A 67 6.39 -21.06 -6.98
N GLU A 68 6.87 -20.51 -8.10
CA GLU A 68 8.22 -20.74 -8.57
C GLU A 68 9.27 -20.20 -7.57
N ALA A 69 9.08 -18.97 -7.07
CA ALA A 69 9.98 -18.37 -6.08
C ALA A 69 10.01 -19.17 -4.76
N LEU A 70 8.84 -19.66 -4.31
CA LEU A 70 8.72 -20.52 -3.14
C LEU A 70 9.38 -21.88 -3.35
N ALA A 71 9.21 -22.50 -4.52
CA ALA A 71 9.83 -23.77 -4.87
C ALA A 71 11.36 -23.67 -4.98
N ARG A 72 11.88 -22.53 -5.45
CA ARG A 72 13.31 -22.25 -5.54
C ARG A 72 13.94 -21.94 -4.17
N GLY A 73 13.13 -21.56 -3.18
CA GLY A 73 13.59 -21.21 -1.84
C GLY A 73 14.24 -19.82 -1.75
N ASP A 74 14.02 -18.96 -2.75
CA ASP A 74 14.60 -17.62 -2.82
C ASP A 74 13.85 -16.66 -1.89
N HIS A 75 14.55 -15.83 -1.12
CA HIS A 75 13.94 -14.78 -0.28
C HIS A 75 13.17 -13.68 -1.06
N SER A 76 13.15 -13.78 -2.40
CA SER A 76 12.40 -12.89 -3.29
C SER A 76 10.87 -13.04 -3.15
N TRP A 77 10.38 -14.17 -2.63
CA TRP A 77 8.95 -14.43 -2.45
C TRP A 77 8.28 -13.40 -1.53
N THR A 78 8.99 -12.89 -0.50
CA THR A 78 8.46 -11.90 0.44
C THR A 78 8.23 -10.56 -0.24
N ALA A 79 9.21 -10.10 -1.02
CA ALA A 79 9.12 -8.85 -1.78
C ALA A 79 8.03 -8.92 -2.86
N LEU A 80 7.93 -10.06 -3.55
CA LEU A 80 6.85 -10.32 -4.50
C LEU A 80 5.48 -10.29 -3.81
N THR A 81 5.33 -10.97 -2.68
CA THR A 81 4.08 -11.02 -1.91
C THR A 81 3.64 -9.61 -1.47
N LEU A 82 4.56 -8.81 -0.91
CA LEU A 82 4.26 -7.44 -0.46
C LEU A 82 3.83 -6.55 -1.63
N LYS A 83 4.53 -6.63 -2.77
CA LYS A 83 4.15 -5.88 -3.98
C LYS A 83 2.73 -6.23 -4.41
N LYS A 84 2.35 -7.51 -4.38
CA LYS A 84 1.02 -7.99 -4.78
C LYS A 84 -0.08 -7.57 -3.81
N VAL A 85 0.16 -7.65 -2.50
CA VAL A 85 -0.78 -7.14 -1.50
C VAL A 85 -1.03 -5.65 -1.71
N GLY A 86 0.00 -4.86 -2.01
CA GLY A 86 -0.14 -3.43 -2.30
C GLY A 86 -0.91 -3.13 -3.59
N GLU A 87 -0.80 -3.96 -4.62
CA GLU A 87 -1.61 -3.84 -5.85
C GLU A 87 -3.10 -4.16 -5.58
N LEU A 88 -3.36 -5.22 -4.82
CA LEU A 88 -4.69 -5.62 -4.37
C LEU A 88 -5.38 -4.52 -3.55
N GLU A 89 -4.67 -3.96 -2.57
CA GLU A 89 -5.18 -2.89 -1.71
C GLU A 89 -5.62 -1.67 -2.54
N LYS A 90 -4.85 -1.30 -3.57
CA LYS A 90 -5.21 -0.20 -4.48
C LYS A 90 -6.51 -0.49 -5.23
N ILE A 91 -6.70 -1.74 -5.68
CA ILE A 91 -7.92 -2.17 -6.39
C ILE A 91 -9.13 -2.09 -5.44
N ILE A 92 -9.00 -2.63 -4.23
CA ILE A 92 -10.05 -2.61 -3.20
C ILE A 92 -10.45 -1.18 -2.88
N ARG A 93 -9.47 -0.31 -2.59
CA ARG A 93 -9.72 1.11 -2.30
C ARG A 93 -10.44 1.83 -3.44
N ARG A 94 -10.11 1.50 -4.70
CA ARG A 94 -10.82 2.05 -5.87
C ARG A 94 -12.29 1.58 -5.89
N GLY A 95 -12.54 0.32 -5.56
CA GLY A 95 -13.87 -0.24 -5.40
C GLY A 95 -14.68 0.48 -4.32
N ASP A 96 -14.10 0.65 -3.13
CA ASP A 96 -14.76 1.33 -2.00
C ASP A 96 -15.12 2.79 -2.34
N SER A 97 -14.23 3.50 -3.02
CA SER A 97 -14.46 4.86 -3.49
C SER A 97 -15.62 4.93 -4.50
N ALA A 98 -15.69 3.98 -5.44
CA ALA A 98 -16.80 3.89 -6.39
C ALA A 98 -18.15 3.61 -5.69
N VAL A 99 -18.14 2.74 -4.67
CA VAL A 99 -19.34 2.46 -3.85
C VAL A 99 -19.77 3.70 -3.06
N ALA A 100 -18.83 4.43 -2.46
CA ALA A 100 -19.13 5.67 -1.73
C ALA A 100 -19.73 6.74 -2.67
N ALA A 101 -19.15 6.91 -3.86
CA ALA A 101 -19.66 7.83 -4.87
C ALA A 101 -21.08 7.45 -5.33
N ALA A 102 -21.33 6.16 -5.60
CA ALA A 102 -22.66 5.68 -5.97
C ALA A 102 -23.71 5.93 -4.86
N LYS A 103 -23.33 5.70 -3.60
CA LYS A 103 -24.20 6.01 -2.44
C LYS A 103 -24.50 7.50 -2.32
N ALA A 104 -23.53 8.37 -2.60
CA ALA A 104 -23.73 9.82 -2.57
C ALA A 104 -24.75 10.27 -3.62
N ILE A 105 -24.63 9.77 -4.86
CA ILE A 105 -25.57 10.06 -5.95
C ILE A 105 -26.99 9.60 -5.59
N HIS A 106 -27.12 8.39 -5.01
CA HIS A 106 -28.41 7.87 -4.58
C HIS A 106 -29.05 8.74 -3.49
N ARG A 107 -28.28 9.17 -2.47
CA ARG A 107 -28.77 10.05 -1.40
C ARG A 107 -29.19 11.42 -1.93
N MET A 108 -28.42 12.00 -2.86
CA MET A 108 -28.77 13.27 -3.50
C MET A 108 -30.07 13.17 -4.31
N SER A 109 -30.36 12.02 -4.92
CA SER A 109 -31.58 11.79 -5.70
C SER A 109 -32.83 11.61 -4.83
N ALA A 110 -32.69 11.33 -3.53
CA ALA A 110 -33.80 11.15 -2.61
C ALA A 110 -34.28 12.46 -1.95
N GLU A 111 -33.42 13.49 -1.89
CA GLU A 111 -33.72 14.77 -1.24
C GLU A 111 -34.39 15.80 -2.16
N ASP A 112 -34.51 15.53 -3.47
CA ASP A 112 -35.15 16.43 -4.46
C ASP A 112 -36.65 16.16 -4.65
N SER A 113 -37.31 15.49 -3.68
CA SER A 113 -38.78 15.43 -3.66
C SER A 113 -39.33 16.77 -3.16
N PRO A 114 -39.97 17.60 -4.01
CA PRO A 114 -40.47 18.90 -3.58
C PRO A 114 -41.63 18.68 -2.60
N SER A 115 -41.42 19.07 -1.35
CA SER A 115 -42.47 19.17 -0.34
C SER A 115 -43.64 19.96 -0.92
N GLY A 116 -44.72 19.24 -1.21
CA GLY A 116 -45.94 19.78 -1.77
C GLY A 116 -46.53 20.88 -0.88
N ARG A 117 -47.01 21.92 -1.57
CA ARG A 117 -48.12 22.82 -1.24
C ARG A 117 -48.61 22.78 0.21
N GLN A 118 -48.44 23.88 0.94
CA GLN A 118 -49.40 24.27 1.96
C GLN A 118 -50.16 25.50 1.47
N SER A 119 -51.46 25.27 1.28
CA SER A 119 -52.52 26.27 1.05
C SER A 119 -52.84 27.05 2.31
#